data_AF-D4YXK0-F1
#
_entry.id   AF-D4YXK0-F1
#
_cell.length_a   1.000
_cell.length_b   1.000
_cell.length_c   1.000
_cell.angle_alpha   90.00
_cell.angle_beta   90.00
_cell.angle_gamma   90.00
#
_symmetry.space_group_name_H-M   'P 1'
#
loop_
_entity.id
_entity.type
_entity.pdbx_description
1 polymer ?
#
loop_
_entity_poly.entity_id
_entity_poly.type
_entity_poly.pdbx_seq_one_letter_code
_entity_poly.pdbx_strand_id
1 'polypeptide(L)' 'MGTFNGRRPAHVKPPAHLSKSPPVPQPDPIGSPSRHDEELSPVRYGDWERKGIAIDF' A
#
# COMPACT_ATOMS: atom_id res chain seq x y z
N MET A 1 -17.63 -13.91 28.63
CA MET A 1 -16.40 -13.43 27.97
C MET A 1 -16.75 -13.17 26.51
N GLY A 2 -16.96 -11.91 26.12
CA GLY A 2 -17.47 -11.57 24.79
C GLY A 2 -16.34 -11.55 23.77
N THR A 3 -16.48 -12.32 22.70
CA THR A 3 -15.57 -12.32 21.55
C THR A 3 -15.60 -10.95 20.87
N PHE A 4 -14.52 -10.17 20.97
CA PHE A 4 -14.44 -8.87 20.29
C PHE A 4 -13.97 -9.07 18.85
N ASN A 5 -14.90 -9.05 17.89
CA ASN A 5 -14.64 -9.29 16.47
C ASN A 5 -14.20 -8.04 15.68
N GLY A 6 -13.72 -6.98 16.35
CA GLY A 6 -13.22 -5.74 15.71
C GLY A 6 -14.22 -4.94 14.86
N ARG A 7 -15.46 -5.42 14.70
CA ARG A 7 -16.50 -4.75 13.91
C ARG A 7 -17.24 -3.71 14.73
N ARG A 8 -17.41 -2.52 14.16
CA ARG A 8 -18.19 -1.43 14.76
C ARG A 8 -19.65 -1.85 14.94
N PRO A 9 -20.29 -1.60 16.10
CA PRO A 9 -21.71 -1.90 16.32
C PRO A 9 -22.63 -1.18 15.32
N ALA A 10 -23.65 -1.88 14.82
CA ALA A 10 -24.49 -1.41 13.70
C ALA A 10 -25.30 -0.13 13.99
N HIS A 11 -25.59 0.17 15.27
CA HIS A 11 -26.36 1.34 15.67
C HIS A 11 -25.52 2.63 15.77
N VAL A 12 -24.20 2.54 15.68
CA VAL A 12 -23.30 3.69 15.79
C VAL A 12 -23.30 4.44 14.47
N LYS A 13 -24.01 5.58 14.43
CA LYS A 13 -24.05 6.49 13.29
C LYS A 13 -22.92 7.54 13.37
N PRO A 14 -22.39 8.00 12.22
CA PRO A 14 -21.47 9.14 12.21
C PRO A 14 -22.15 10.44 12.69
N PRO A 15 -21.39 11.43 13.20
CA PRO A 15 -21.91 12.74 13.57
C PRO A 15 -22.53 13.50 12.40
N ALA A 16 -23.54 14.34 12.66
CA ALA A 16 -24.28 15.07 11.62
C ALA A 16 -23.43 16.03 10.78
N HIS A 17 -22.34 16.55 11.34
CA HIS A 17 -21.42 17.48 10.67
C HIS A 17 -20.35 16.78 9.84
N LEU A 18 -20.28 15.44 9.89
CA LEU A 18 -19.27 14.69 9.16
C LEU A 18 -19.72 14.51 7.70
N SER A 19 -19.03 15.18 6.79
CA SER A 19 -19.22 14.96 5.35
C SER A 19 -18.81 13.53 4.97
N LYS A 20 -19.48 12.96 3.97
CA LYS A 20 -19.06 11.67 3.41
C LYS A 20 -17.71 11.84 2.74
N SER A 21 -16.83 10.85 2.91
CA SER A 21 -15.59 10.79 2.15
C SER A 21 -15.92 10.78 0.64
N PRO A 22 -15.18 11.53 -0.19
CA PRO A 22 -15.29 11.39 -1.62
C PRO A 22 -14.95 9.95 -2.04
N PRO A 23 -15.43 9.49 -3.20
CA PRO A 23 -15.01 8.20 -3.72
C PRO A 23 -13.49 8.16 -3.85
N VAL A 24 -12.90 7.01 -3.52
CA VAL A 24 -11.48 6.79 -3.81
C VAL A 24 -11.26 6.91 -5.32
N PRO A 25 -10.17 7.55 -5.76
CA PRO A 25 -9.84 7.61 -7.18
C PRO A 25 -9.61 6.21 -7.75
N GLN A 26 -9.82 6.04 -9.05
CA GLN A 26 -9.45 4.80 -9.71
C GLN A 26 -7.92 4.65 -9.68
N PRO A 27 -7.41 3.43 -9.41
CA PRO A 27 -5.99 3.19 -9.52
C PRO A 27 -5.54 3.37 -10.97
N ASP A 28 -4.31 3.86 -11.14
CA ASP A 28 -3.70 3.89 -12.47
C ASP A 28 -3.57 2.46 -13.04
N PRO A 29 -3.60 2.31 -14.37
CA PRO A 29 -3.29 1.04 -15.01
C PRO A 29 -1.93 0.53 -14.52
N ILE A 30 -1.80 -0.78 -14.34
CA ILE A 30 -0.48 -1.40 -14.09
C ILE A 30 0.37 -1.12 -15.32
N GLY A 31 1.27 -0.15 -15.22
CA GLY A 31 2.27 0.15 -16.23
C GLY A 31 3.34 -0.94 -16.31
N SER A 32 4.20 -0.83 -17.32
CA SER A 32 5.42 -1.63 -17.36
C SER A 32 6.27 -1.35 -16.11
N PRO A 33 6.95 -2.37 -15.54
CA PRO A 33 7.87 -2.14 -14.43
C PRO A 33 8.92 -1.09 -14.82
N SER A 34 9.27 -0.23 -13.86
CA SER A 34 10.37 0.71 -14.03
C SER A 34 11.64 -0.06 -14.38
N ARG A 35 12.34 0.34 -15.43
CA ARG A 35 13.67 -0.19 -15.71
C ARG A 35 14.66 0.55 -14.82
N HIS A 36 15.48 -0.21 -14.10
CA HIS A 36 16.65 0.32 -13.42
C HIS A 36 17.76 0.51 -14.45
N ASP A 37 17.99 1.76 -14.87
CA ASP A 37 19.03 2.13 -15.84
C ASP A 37 20.36 2.51 -15.16
N GLU A 38 20.44 2.35 -13.83
CA GLU A 38 21.61 2.71 -13.03
C GLU A 38 22.71 1.63 -13.09
N GLU A 39 23.97 2.07 -13.10
CA GLU A 39 25.12 1.18 -13.04
C GLU A 39 25.32 0.64 -11.61
N LEU A 40 25.79 -0.61 -11.50
CA LEU A 40 26.10 -1.23 -10.22
C LEU A 40 27.23 -0.45 -9.53
N SER A 41 26.90 0.21 -8.40
CA SER A 41 27.86 0.98 -7.61
C SER A 41 28.36 0.16 -6.42
N PRO A 42 29.67 0.19 -6.13
CA PRO A 42 30.25 -0.51 -4.98
C PRO A 42 29.76 0.03 -3.62
N VAL A 43 29.00 1.13 -3.58
CA VAL A 43 28.40 1.68 -2.35
C VAL A 43 26.96 1.18 -2.14
N ARG A 44 26.33 0.57 -3.16
CA ARG A 44 24.97 0.00 -3.08
C ARG A 44 25.02 -1.48 -2.69
N TYR A 45 25.53 -1.76 -1.48
CA TYR A 45 25.43 -3.11 -0.89
C TYR A 45 24.00 -3.31 -0.36
N GLY A 46 23.24 -4.21 -0.98
CA GLY A 46 21.88 -4.59 -0.53
C GLY A 46 20.81 -4.54 -1.60
N ASP A 47 21.07 -3.89 -2.74
CA ASP A 47 20.11 -3.81 -3.85
C ASP A 47 20.30 -5.01 -4.79
N TRP A 48 19.86 -6.19 -4.36
CA TRP A 48 19.89 -7.38 -5.20
C TRP A 48 18.51 -7.59 -5.81
N GLU A 49 18.41 -7.65 -7.14
CA GLU A 49 17.14 -7.91 -7.81
C GLU A 49 17.10 -9.31 -8.42
N ARG A 50 15.95 -9.98 -8.29
CA ARG A 50 15.67 -11.23 -9.03
C ARG A 50 14.30 -11.13 -9.68
N LYS A 51 14.27 -11.18 -11.02
CA LYS A 51 13.06 -11.00 -11.84
C LYS A 51 12.36 -9.64 -11.60
N GLY A 52 13.14 -8.59 -11.36
CA GLY A 52 12.63 -7.23 -11.10
C GLY A 52 11.98 -7.06 -9.73
N ILE A 53 12.30 -7.94 -8.77
CA ILE A 53 11.88 -7.83 -7.37
C ILE A 53 13.14 -7.60 -6.54
N ALA A 54 13.14 -6.54 -5.73
CA ALA A 54 14.19 -6.27 -4.76
C ALA A 54 14.22 -7.35 -3.67
N ILE A 55 15.42 -7.84 -3.38
CA ILE A 55 15.74 -8.86 -2.38
C ILE A 55 16.78 -8.24 -1.45
N ASP A 56 16.44 -8.09 -0.16
CA ASP A 56 17.39 -7.83 0.92
C ASP A 56 17.40 -9.02 1.92
N PHE A 57 18.35 -8.99 2.87
CA PHE A 57 18.51 -9.99 3.93
C PHE A 57 18.56 -9.34 5.32
#